data_AF-A0A2S9SXS2-F1
#
_entry.id   AF-A0A2S9SXS2-F1
#
_cell.length_a   1.000
_cell.length_b   1.000
_cell.length_c   1.000
_cell.angle_alpha   90.00
_cell.angle_beta   90.00
_cell.angle_gamma   90.00
#
_symmetry.space_group_name_H-M   'P 1'
#
loop_
_entity.id
_entity.type
_entity.pdbx_description
1 polymer ?
#
loop_
_entity_poly.entity_id
_entity_poly.type
_entity_poly.pdbx_seq_one_letter_code
_entity_poly.pdbx_strand_id
1 'polypeptide(L)'
;KSKVQYFDSELTGFMIEVKNTGSKTYYYRYRENASQKMIRIGTTTELNFQQAKEKYLELKENQTNPQEHSPQKEKPLITFQEFYDTYYLPYIQTHIKSYETNISIFKNHILPDLKDTPMLNLKKIDVMSLHSNMLHKKNLAPATANKLLIFLNSAYNLANTYELLDDYNPCRGVKEYELNNQRQLFLSKAQAKRLLSEVEISPNIHLKYIIPMLLLTGARKREVLDATWSDFDTLNNLWTIPITKNGKKRILPITPPLLELLETIPKQSKYLFASPKTKKPYVSIFNSWNTARIKANLPEV
;
A
#
# COMPACT_ATOMS: atom_id res chain seq x y z
N LYS A 1 45.61 26.23 20.93
CA LYS A 1 44.89 24.98 20.55
C LYS A 1 45.76 24.18 19.57
N SER A 2 46.81 23.49 20.02
CA SER A 2 47.73 22.78 19.10
C SER A 2 47.85 21.31 19.50
N LYS A 3 46.91 20.49 19.02
CA LYS A 3 47.09 19.04 19.07
C LYS A 3 48.30 18.64 18.22
N VAL A 4 49.11 17.72 18.71
CA VAL A 4 50.30 17.22 18.00
C VAL A 4 50.03 15.79 17.58
N GLN A 5 50.38 15.46 16.34
CA GLN A 5 50.16 14.15 15.74
C GLN A 5 51.52 13.52 15.43
N TYR A 6 51.76 12.33 15.98
CA TYR A 6 52.96 11.55 15.71
C TYR A 6 52.57 10.32 14.89
N PHE A 7 53.28 10.09 13.80
CA PHE A 7 53.06 8.98 12.89
C PHE A 7 54.13 7.92 13.13
N ASP A 8 53.72 6.66 13.07
CA ASP A 8 54.64 5.55 13.13
C ASP A 8 55.43 5.44 11.82
N SER A 9 56.73 5.17 11.92
CA SER A 9 57.64 5.08 10.77
C SER A 9 57.54 3.76 10.02
N GLU A 10 57.02 2.70 10.65
CA GLU A 10 56.92 1.35 10.09
C GLU A 10 55.48 1.03 9.67
N LEU A 11 54.48 1.53 10.42
CA LEU A 11 53.06 1.21 10.21
C LEU A 11 52.33 2.35 9.50
N THR A 12 52.19 2.24 8.17
CA THR A 12 51.52 3.25 7.34
C THR A 12 50.11 3.58 7.82
N GLY A 13 49.91 4.81 8.29
CA GLY A 13 48.61 5.31 8.75
C GLY A 13 48.33 5.09 10.23
N PHE A 14 49.18 4.36 10.96
CA PHE A 14 49.12 4.29 12.42
C PHE A 14 49.69 5.57 13.03
N MET A 15 48.94 6.20 13.94
CA MET A 15 49.35 7.45 14.55
C MET A 15 48.81 7.61 15.97
N ILE A 16 49.46 8.48 16.74
CA ILE A 16 49.00 8.92 18.05
C ILE A 16 48.76 10.43 18.04
N GLU A 17 47.58 10.84 18.50
CA GLU A 17 47.24 12.25 18.72
C GLU A 17 47.41 12.58 20.19
N VAL A 18 48.21 13.62 20.48
CA VAL A 18 48.43 14.16 21.82
C VAL A 18 47.72 15.51 21.92
N LYS A 19 46.71 15.59 22.80
CA LYS A 19 45.99 16.83 23.10
C LYS A 19 46.77 17.65 24.13
N ASN A 20 46.55 18.97 24.17
CA ASN A 20 47.13 19.86 25.19
C ASN A 20 46.79 19.43 26.63
N THR A 21 45.70 18.67 26.81
CA THR A 21 45.28 18.07 28.09
C THR A 21 46.14 16.88 28.52
N GLY A 22 47.15 16.49 27.74
CA GLY A 22 48.00 15.32 28.00
C GLY A 22 47.38 13.99 27.55
N SER A 23 46.10 13.97 27.17
CA SER A 23 45.43 12.77 26.68
C SER A 23 46.01 12.33 25.34
N LYS A 24 46.44 11.06 25.27
CA LYS A 24 47.00 10.45 24.07
C LYS A 24 46.04 9.40 23.51
N THR A 25 45.77 9.43 22.21
CA THR A 25 44.83 8.52 21.55
C THR A 25 45.43 7.98 20.27
N TYR A 26 45.41 6.66 20.11
CA TYR A 26 45.82 5.96 18.89
C TYR A 26 44.71 6.02 17.84
N TYR A 27 45.11 6.26 16.59
CA TYR A 27 44.24 6.31 15.42
C TYR A 27 44.84 5.54 14.26
N TYR A 28 43.97 4.99 13.41
CA TYR A 28 44.30 4.50 12.08
C TYR A 28 43.77 5.48 11.04
N ARG A 29 44.67 6.12 10.30
CA ARG A 29 44.37 7.06 9.21
C ARG A 29 44.51 6.36 7.86
N TYR A 30 43.47 6.41 7.06
CA TYR A 30 43.45 5.82 5.71
C TYR A 30 42.74 6.75 4.73
N ARG A 31 42.83 6.43 3.43
CA ARG A 31 42.16 7.17 2.35
C ARG A 31 41.07 6.29 1.75
N GLU A 32 39.88 6.86 1.58
CA GLU A 32 38.74 6.21 0.94
C GLU A 32 38.08 7.23 0.00
N ASN A 33 37.96 6.89 -1.30
CA ASN A 33 37.33 7.73 -2.33
C ASN A 33 37.76 9.22 -2.27
N ALA A 34 39.07 9.47 -2.33
CA ALA A 34 39.74 10.77 -2.24
C ALA A 34 39.63 11.53 -0.90
N SER A 35 38.88 11.03 0.08
CA SER A 35 38.77 11.61 1.42
C SER A 35 39.67 10.91 2.43
N GLN A 36 40.29 11.68 3.34
CA GLN A 36 41.05 11.11 4.46
C GLN A 36 40.12 10.84 5.63
N LYS A 37 40.10 9.60 6.10
CA LYS A 37 39.34 9.18 7.28
C LYS A 37 40.27 8.72 8.39
N MET A 38 39.78 8.78 9.62
CA MET A 38 40.50 8.32 10.81
C MET A 38 39.56 7.44 11.65
N ILE A 39 40.00 6.25 12.01
CA ILE A 39 39.33 5.35 12.95
C ILE A 39 40.05 5.46 14.29
N ARG A 40 39.30 5.71 15.38
CA ARG A 40 39.85 5.72 16.75
C ARG A 40 40.10 4.29 17.19
N ILE A 41 41.34 3.98 17.58
CA ILE A 41 41.72 2.66 18.12
C ILE A 41 41.46 2.62 19.63
N GLY A 42 41.88 3.67 20.34
CA GLY A 42 41.71 3.80 21.79
C GLY A 42 42.73 4.76 22.41
N THR A 43 42.56 5.05 23.69
CA THR A 43 43.48 5.92 24.46
C THR A 43 44.62 5.13 25.09
N THR A 44 45.73 5.80 25.42
CA THR A 44 46.85 5.16 26.13
C THR A 44 46.51 4.71 27.55
N THR A 45 45.38 5.16 28.10
CA THR A 45 44.84 4.68 29.38
C THR A 45 44.05 3.39 29.22
N GLU A 46 43.46 3.15 28.04
CA GLU A 46 42.66 1.96 27.73
C GLU A 46 43.53 0.83 27.14
N LEU A 47 44.58 1.17 26.41
CA LEU A 47 45.38 0.23 25.62
C LEU A 47 46.87 0.54 25.73
N ASN A 48 47.68 -0.50 25.88
CA ASN A 48 49.12 -0.40 25.68
C ASN A 48 49.46 -0.38 24.18
N PHE A 49 50.72 -0.06 23.84
CA PHE A 49 51.15 0.07 22.44
C PHE A 49 50.96 -1.23 21.63
N GLN A 50 51.26 -2.38 22.24
CA GLN A 50 51.14 -3.68 21.59
C GLN A 50 49.68 -3.99 21.23
N GLN A 51 48.75 -3.77 22.15
CA GLN A 51 47.30 -3.93 21.94
C GLN A 51 46.77 -2.95 20.89
N ALA A 52 47.30 -1.72 20.86
CA ALA A 52 46.94 -0.74 19.83
C ALA A 52 47.44 -1.15 18.44
N LYS A 53 48.63 -1.77 18.36
CA LYS A 53 49.22 -2.31 17.13
C LYS A 53 48.43 -3.51 16.59
N GLU A 54 48.02 -4.43 17.47
CA GLU A 54 47.16 -5.57 17.11
C GLU A 54 45.83 -5.12 16.52
N LYS A 55 45.11 -4.20 17.21
CA LYS A 55 43.86 -3.62 16.69
C LYS A 55 44.05 -2.86 15.37
N TYR A 56 45.19 -2.19 15.20
CA TYR A 56 45.52 -1.56 13.92
C TYR A 56 45.65 -2.58 12.78
N LEU A 57 46.32 -3.71 13.03
CA LEU A 57 46.48 -4.77 12.03
C LEU A 57 45.13 -5.37 11.64
N GLU A 58 44.25 -5.65 12.61
CA GLU A 58 42.88 -6.11 12.36
C GLU A 58 42.08 -5.11 11.51
N LEU A 59 42.13 -3.81 11.86
CA LEU A 59 41.44 -2.77 11.11
C LEU A 59 41.99 -2.60 9.69
N LYS A 60 43.30 -2.79 9.50
CA LYS A 60 43.95 -2.72 8.20
C LYS A 60 43.59 -3.92 7.32
N GLU A 61 43.52 -5.11 7.90
CA GLU A 61 43.10 -6.33 7.22
C GLU A 61 41.64 -6.23 6.75
N ASN A 62 40.73 -5.79 7.63
CA ASN A 62 39.32 -5.54 7.29
C ASN A 62 39.10 -4.47 6.21
N GLN A 63 40.01 -3.51 6.07
CA GLN A 63 39.96 -2.53 4.97
C GLN A 63 40.51 -3.10 3.66
N THR A 64 41.41 -4.08 3.74
CA THR A 64 42.04 -4.70 2.56
C THR A 64 41.17 -5.83 2.00
N ASN A 65 40.42 -6.52 2.87
CA ASN A 65 39.39 -7.50 2.53
C ASN A 65 38.05 -7.06 3.16
N PRO A 66 37.19 -6.32 2.44
CA PRO A 66 35.90 -5.86 2.96
C PRO A 66 34.86 -6.97 3.19
N GLN A 67 35.23 -8.26 3.02
CA GLN A 67 34.33 -9.38 3.23
C GLN A 67 34.42 -9.89 4.67
N GLU A 68 33.29 -9.77 5.35
CA GLU A 68 32.84 -10.62 6.45
C GLU A 68 33.72 -10.64 7.70
N HIS A 69 33.61 -9.64 8.57
CA HIS A 69 33.63 -9.88 10.02
C HIS A 69 32.87 -8.78 10.76
N SER A 70 31.57 -9.00 10.90
CA SER A 70 30.80 -8.47 12.01
C SER A 70 29.87 -9.59 12.44
N PRO A 71 30.08 -10.21 13.62
CA PRO A 71 29.09 -11.11 14.20
C PRO A 71 27.94 -10.25 14.75
N GLN A 72 27.19 -9.61 13.85
CA GLN A 72 25.83 -9.22 14.15
C GLN A 72 25.06 -10.53 14.18
N LYS A 73 24.49 -10.87 15.34
CA LYS A 73 23.51 -11.95 15.48
C LYS A 73 22.61 -11.93 14.25
N GLU A 74 22.75 -12.90 13.36
CA GLU A 74 21.91 -13.02 12.18
C GLU A 74 20.49 -13.21 12.70
N LYS A 75 19.74 -12.10 12.78
CA LYS A 75 18.29 -12.19 12.86
C LYS A 75 17.89 -12.95 11.60
N PRO A 76 17.11 -14.04 11.71
CA PRO A 76 16.65 -14.75 10.54
C PRO A 76 15.98 -13.75 9.60
N LEU A 77 16.54 -13.65 8.40
CA LEU A 77 16.15 -12.67 7.40
C LEU A 77 14.79 -13.06 6.84
N ILE A 78 13.70 -12.56 7.46
CA ILE A 78 12.34 -12.87 7.04
C ILE A 78 12.13 -12.48 5.57
N THR A 79 11.69 -13.45 4.78
CA THR A 79 11.40 -13.25 3.36
C THR A 79 10.01 -12.63 3.16
N PHE A 80 9.75 -12.04 2.00
CA PHE A 80 8.41 -11.53 1.70
C PHE A 80 7.34 -12.62 1.71
N GLN A 81 7.65 -13.83 1.24
CA GLN A 81 6.72 -14.96 1.26
C GLN A 81 6.36 -15.35 2.70
N GLU A 82 7.36 -15.54 3.54
CA GLU A 82 7.18 -15.91 4.94
C GLU A 82 6.43 -14.83 5.71
N PHE A 83 6.80 -13.55 5.52
CA PHE A 83 6.08 -12.43 6.12
C PHE A 83 4.61 -12.39 5.67
N TYR A 84 4.37 -12.60 4.37
CA TYR A 84 3.03 -12.56 3.81
C TYR A 84 2.11 -13.62 4.40
N ASP A 85 2.57 -14.87 4.45
CA ASP A 85 1.76 -16.00 4.93
C ASP A 85 1.59 -15.97 6.46
N THR A 86 2.65 -15.65 7.21
CA THR A 86 2.67 -15.76 8.68
C THR A 86 2.04 -14.55 9.36
N TYR A 87 2.25 -13.32 8.84
CA TYR A 87 1.88 -12.09 9.52
C TYR A 87 0.87 -11.26 8.74
N TYR A 88 1.17 -10.98 7.46
CA TYR A 88 0.38 -10.02 6.69
C TYR A 88 -1.04 -10.53 6.37
N LEU A 89 -1.15 -11.73 5.81
CA LEU A 89 -2.43 -12.30 5.38
C LEU A 89 -3.42 -12.50 6.56
N PRO A 90 -3.02 -13.11 7.69
CA PRO A 90 -3.90 -13.22 8.86
C PRO A 90 -4.34 -11.85 9.41
N TYR A 91 -3.42 -10.88 9.42
CA TYR A 91 -3.71 -9.53 9.91
C TYR A 91 -4.76 -8.83 9.03
N ILE A 92 -4.56 -8.79 7.70
CA ILE A 92 -5.51 -8.10 6.82
C ILE A 92 -6.88 -8.79 6.81
N GLN A 93 -6.93 -10.12 6.93
CA GLN A 93 -8.19 -10.86 6.98
C GLN A 93 -9.00 -10.54 8.25
N THR A 94 -8.32 -10.26 9.35
CA THR A 94 -8.93 -9.96 10.65
C THR A 94 -9.33 -8.49 10.76
N HIS A 95 -8.48 -7.58 10.27
CA HIS A 95 -8.61 -6.15 10.55
C HIS A 95 -9.15 -5.32 9.38
N ILE A 96 -9.11 -5.83 8.14
CA ILE A 96 -9.48 -5.06 6.95
C ILE A 96 -10.72 -5.66 6.29
N LYS A 97 -11.88 -4.99 6.39
CA LYS A 97 -13.14 -5.46 5.79
C LYS A 97 -13.12 -5.72 4.27
N SER A 98 -12.15 -5.17 3.53
CA SER A 98 -12.03 -5.30 2.07
C SER A 98 -10.60 -5.64 1.68
N TYR A 99 -10.08 -6.73 2.24
CA TYR A 99 -8.70 -7.15 2.08
C TYR A 99 -8.39 -7.75 0.70
N GLU A 100 -9.39 -8.05 -0.13
CA GLU A 100 -9.21 -8.76 -1.41
C GLU A 100 -8.32 -7.97 -2.37
N THR A 101 -8.41 -6.63 -2.32
CA THR A 101 -7.52 -5.76 -3.11
C THR A 101 -6.07 -5.84 -2.60
N ASN A 102 -5.86 -5.95 -1.29
CA ASN A 102 -4.52 -6.15 -0.72
C ASN A 102 -3.92 -7.47 -1.20
N ILE A 103 -4.69 -8.56 -1.09
CA ILE A 103 -4.29 -9.89 -1.59
C ILE A 103 -3.93 -9.84 -3.07
N SER A 104 -4.80 -9.23 -3.89
CA SER A 104 -4.60 -9.14 -5.34
C SER A 104 -3.30 -8.41 -5.69
N ILE A 105 -3.05 -7.25 -5.09
CA ILE A 105 -1.81 -6.51 -5.35
C ILE A 105 -0.58 -7.28 -4.86
N PHE A 106 -0.64 -7.89 -3.68
CA PHE A 106 0.46 -8.68 -3.15
C PHE A 106 0.80 -9.87 -4.06
N LYS A 107 -0.20 -10.70 -4.38
CA LYS A 107 -0.02 -11.91 -5.19
C LYS A 107 0.35 -11.62 -6.64
N ASN A 108 -0.19 -10.55 -7.23
CA ASN A 108 0.01 -10.28 -8.66
C ASN A 108 1.20 -9.35 -8.93
N HIS A 109 1.66 -8.58 -7.95
CA HIS A 109 2.65 -7.52 -8.21
C HIS A 109 3.80 -7.42 -7.21
N ILE A 110 3.69 -7.97 -6.00
CA ILE A 110 4.78 -7.93 -5.00
C ILE A 110 5.49 -9.28 -4.95
N LEU A 111 4.77 -10.35 -4.60
CA LEU A 111 5.33 -11.69 -4.45
C LEU A 111 5.98 -12.27 -5.71
N PRO A 112 5.47 -12.05 -6.94
CA PRO A 112 6.12 -12.60 -8.14
C PRO A 112 7.58 -12.16 -8.30
N ASP A 113 7.89 -10.93 -7.88
CA ASP A 113 9.21 -10.33 -8.05
C ASP A 113 10.05 -10.43 -6.76
N LEU A 114 9.42 -10.56 -5.58
CA LEU A 114 10.09 -10.42 -4.28
C LEU A 114 9.95 -11.60 -3.30
N LYS A 115 9.18 -12.66 -3.62
CA LYS A 115 8.85 -13.73 -2.66
C LYS A 115 10.03 -14.25 -1.83
N ASP A 116 11.17 -14.51 -2.47
CA ASP A 116 12.36 -15.11 -1.85
C ASP A 116 13.36 -14.05 -1.34
N THR A 117 13.05 -12.76 -1.55
CA THR A 117 13.91 -11.66 -1.11
C THR A 117 13.69 -11.39 0.38
N PRO A 118 14.75 -11.31 1.19
CA PRO A 118 14.65 -10.79 2.54
C PRO A 118 14.12 -9.36 2.57
N MET A 119 13.17 -9.06 3.46
CA MET A 119 12.58 -7.72 3.54
C MET A 119 13.63 -6.63 3.87
N LEU A 120 14.68 -6.96 4.63
CA LEU A 120 15.79 -6.05 4.93
C LEU A 120 16.70 -5.76 3.72
N ASN A 121 16.70 -6.63 2.70
CA ASN A 121 17.57 -6.48 1.53
C ASN A 121 16.96 -5.59 0.45
N LEU A 122 15.64 -5.39 0.46
CA LEU A 122 14.99 -4.52 -0.51
C LEU A 122 15.36 -3.06 -0.23
N LYS A 123 15.99 -2.39 -1.19
CA LYS A 123 16.40 -0.98 -1.07
C LYS A 123 15.36 -0.06 -1.69
N LYS A 124 15.44 1.22 -1.34
CA LYS A 124 14.58 2.27 -1.91
C LYS A 124 14.64 2.34 -3.44
N ILE A 125 15.82 2.10 -4.04
CA ILE A 125 15.97 2.09 -5.49
C ILE A 125 15.20 0.94 -6.15
N ASP A 126 15.11 -0.21 -5.48
CA ASP A 126 14.34 -1.36 -5.96
C ASP A 126 12.84 -1.06 -5.90
N VAL A 127 12.37 -0.41 -4.82
CA VAL A 127 10.98 0.06 -4.70
C VAL A 127 10.63 1.05 -5.81
N MET A 128 11.50 2.02 -6.09
CA MET A 128 11.30 2.98 -7.19
C MET A 128 11.24 2.27 -8.55
N SER A 129 12.13 1.30 -8.79
CA SER A 129 12.14 0.48 -10.00
C SER A 129 10.87 -0.34 -10.14
N LEU A 130 10.40 -1.01 -9.08
CA LEU A 130 9.14 -1.75 -9.07
C LEU A 130 7.96 -0.83 -9.39
N HIS A 131 7.90 0.34 -8.75
CA HIS A 131 6.84 1.33 -8.96
C HIS A 131 6.83 1.88 -10.39
N SER A 132 7.99 2.15 -11.00
CA SER A 132 8.08 2.56 -12.41
C SER A 132 7.78 1.41 -13.38
N ASN A 133 8.21 0.19 -13.07
CA ASN A 133 7.97 -0.98 -13.91
C ASN A 133 6.47 -1.31 -14.04
N MET A 134 5.66 -0.96 -13.04
CA MET A 134 4.20 -1.09 -13.13
C MET A 134 3.62 -0.31 -14.33
N LEU A 135 4.15 0.89 -14.61
CA LEU A 135 3.75 1.69 -15.77
C LEU A 135 4.42 1.22 -17.05
N HIS A 136 5.75 1.14 -17.06
CA HIS A 136 6.51 1.02 -18.30
C HIS A 136 6.66 -0.41 -18.81
N LYS A 137 6.68 -1.40 -17.91
CA LYS A 137 6.82 -2.82 -18.28
C LYS A 137 5.48 -3.55 -18.27
N LYS A 138 4.67 -3.30 -17.24
CA LYS A 138 3.37 -3.96 -17.07
C LYS A 138 2.21 -3.18 -17.72
N ASN A 139 2.44 -1.98 -18.26
CA ASN A 139 1.43 -1.12 -18.90
C ASN A 139 0.16 -0.92 -18.05
N LEU A 140 0.34 -0.80 -16.72
CA LEU A 140 -0.75 -0.60 -15.77
C LEU A 140 -0.98 0.89 -15.51
N ALA A 141 -2.21 1.23 -15.11
CA ALA A 141 -2.56 2.60 -14.76
C ALA A 141 -1.76 3.11 -13.54
N PRO A 142 -1.47 4.44 -13.47
CA PRO A 142 -0.76 5.04 -12.33
C PRO A 142 -1.40 4.73 -10.97
N ALA A 143 -2.73 4.65 -10.91
CA ALA A 143 -3.46 4.30 -9.70
C ALA A 143 -3.12 2.89 -9.18
N THR A 144 -2.86 1.93 -10.08
CA THR A 144 -2.45 0.57 -9.71
C THR A 144 -1.00 0.56 -9.23
N ALA A 145 -0.13 1.35 -9.86
CA ALA A 145 1.25 1.52 -9.39
C ALA A 145 1.28 2.12 -7.97
N ASN A 146 0.49 3.16 -7.71
CA ASN A 146 0.41 3.74 -6.35
C ASN A 146 -0.12 2.73 -5.32
N LYS A 147 -1.10 1.88 -5.67
CA LYS A 147 -1.57 0.81 -4.76
C LYS A 147 -0.45 -0.16 -4.35
N LEU A 148 0.44 -0.50 -5.28
CA LEU A 148 1.63 -1.31 -4.94
C LEU A 148 2.45 -0.61 -3.87
N LEU A 149 2.77 0.68 -4.07
CA LEU A 149 3.56 1.45 -3.12
C LEU A 149 2.87 1.57 -1.76
N ILE A 150 1.57 1.88 -1.75
CA ILE A 150 0.76 2.03 -0.52
C ILE A 150 0.76 0.73 0.28
N PHE A 151 0.50 -0.41 -0.37
CA PHE A 151 0.40 -1.69 0.33
C PHE A 151 1.77 -2.25 0.72
N LEU A 152 2.81 -2.02 -0.08
CA LEU A 152 4.17 -2.35 0.30
C LEU A 152 4.60 -1.53 1.54
N ASN A 153 4.32 -0.23 1.55
CA ASN A 153 4.58 0.63 2.72
C ASN A 153 3.79 0.15 3.95
N SER A 154 2.52 -0.22 3.79
CA SER A 154 1.70 -0.78 4.86
C SER A 154 2.27 -2.09 5.40
N ALA A 155 2.81 -2.95 4.53
CA ALA A 155 3.43 -4.21 4.90
C ALA A 155 4.71 -3.98 5.73
N TYR A 156 5.58 -3.05 5.32
CA TYR A 156 6.76 -2.68 6.11
C TYR A 156 6.40 -2.08 7.47
N ASN A 157 5.37 -1.24 7.53
CA ASN A 157 4.91 -0.69 8.81
C ASN A 157 4.33 -1.79 9.72
N LEU A 158 3.61 -2.76 9.16
CA LEU A 158 3.13 -3.91 9.93
C LEU A 158 4.29 -4.78 10.42
N ALA A 159 5.28 -5.08 9.57
CA ALA A 159 6.47 -5.83 9.97
C ALA A 159 7.24 -5.14 11.11
N ASN A 160 7.33 -3.81 11.08
CA ASN A 160 7.91 -3.02 12.18
C ASN A 160 7.04 -3.03 13.45
N THR A 161 5.71 -3.10 13.32
CA THR A 161 4.81 -3.28 14.48
C THR A 161 5.06 -4.63 15.17
N TYR A 162 5.48 -5.64 14.42
CA TYR A 162 5.94 -6.93 14.95
C TYR A 162 7.44 -6.96 15.29
N GLU A 163 8.12 -5.81 15.29
CA GLU A 163 9.55 -5.65 15.63
C GLU A 163 10.51 -6.46 14.74
N LEU A 164 10.09 -6.81 13.52
CA LEU A 164 10.85 -7.69 12.63
C LEU A 164 11.99 -6.97 11.89
N LEU A 165 11.89 -5.65 11.69
CA LEU A 165 12.75 -4.90 10.76
C LEU A 165 13.46 -3.68 11.37
N ASP A 166 13.43 -3.49 12.69
CA ASP A 166 14.15 -2.39 13.38
C ASP A 166 13.88 -0.99 12.79
N ASP A 167 12.62 -0.69 12.51
CA ASP A 167 12.14 0.55 11.87
C ASP A 167 12.58 0.75 10.40
N TYR A 168 13.15 -0.29 9.76
CA TYR A 168 13.50 -0.23 8.35
C TYR A 168 12.26 -0.24 7.45
N ASN A 169 12.18 0.73 6.52
CA ASN A 169 11.14 0.79 5.50
C ASN A 169 11.67 1.51 4.23
N PRO A 170 11.91 0.78 3.12
CA PRO A 170 12.46 1.34 1.88
C PRO A 170 11.44 2.18 1.09
N CYS A 171 10.15 2.14 1.45
CA CYS A 171 9.11 2.93 0.80
C CYS A 171 9.08 4.38 1.27
N ARG A 172 9.77 4.70 2.39
CA ARG A 172 9.77 6.05 2.96
C ARG A 172 10.31 7.09 1.97
N GLY A 173 9.48 8.10 1.70
CA GLY A 173 9.81 9.21 0.81
C GLY A 173 9.89 8.81 -0.67
N VAL A 174 9.29 7.69 -1.09
CA VAL A 174 8.97 7.43 -2.50
C VAL A 174 7.65 8.15 -2.79
N LYS A 175 7.61 8.96 -3.86
CA LYS A 175 6.42 9.74 -4.22
C LYS A 175 5.46 8.91 -5.06
N GLU A 176 4.18 9.00 -4.75
CA GLU A 176 3.11 8.49 -5.58
C GLU A 176 2.96 9.33 -6.87
N TYR A 177 2.45 8.70 -7.94
CA TYR A 177 2.06 9.43 -9.14
C TYR A 177 0.83 10.30 -8.88
N GLU A 178 0.77 11.48 -9.48
CA GLU A 178 -0.42 12.32 -9.45
C GLU A 178 -1.55 11.66 -10.25
N LEU A 179 -2.73 11.57 -9.64
CA LEU A 179 -3.90 10.96 -10.24
C LEU A 179 -4.89 12.04 -10.70
N ASN A 180 -4.87 12.38 -11.99
CA ASN A 180 -5.86 13.27 -12.60
C ASN A 180 -7.14 12.52 -12.97
N ASN A 181 -7.78 11.90 -11.97
CA ASN A 181 -8.99 11.09 -12.14
C ASN A 181 -10.29 11.90 -11.98
N GLN A 182 -10.24 13.22 -12.01
CA GLN A 182 -11.43 14.05 -11.88
C GLN A 182 -12.26 13.97 -13.16
N ARG A 183 -13.36 13.21 -13.11
CA ARG A 183 -14.44 13.28 -14.09
C ARG A 183 -15.70 13.73 -13.38
N GLN A 184 -16.07 15.00 -13.57
CA GLN A 184 -17.39 15.50 -13.17
C GLN A 184 -18.29 15.48 -14.41
N LEU A 185 -19.00 14.37 -14.61
CA LEU A 185 -19.98 14.22 -15.68
C LEU A 185 -21.38 14.22 -15.07
N PHE A 186 -22.20 15.17 -15.49
CA PHE A 186 -23.59 15.25 -15.10
C PHE A 186 -24.48 14.93 -16.30
N LEU A 187 -25.53 14.15 -16.08
CA LEU A 187 -26.53 13.88 -17.10
C LEU A 187 -27.48 15.07 -17.22
N SER A 188 -27.63 15.59 -18.44
CA SER A 188 -28.77 16.44 -18.77
C SER A 188 -30.07 15.64 -18.72
N LYS A 189 -31.22 16.32 -18.59
CA LYS A 189 -32.55 15.68 -18.60
C LYS A 189 -32.77 14.83 -19.86
N ALA A 190 -32.34 15.30 -21.03
CA ALA A 190 -32.44 14.57 -22.28
C ALA A 190 -31.58 13.30 -22.29
N GLN A 191 -30.35 13.36 -21.75
CA GLN A 191 -29.47 12.20 -21.62
C GLN A 191 -30.03 11.18 -20.63
N ALA A 192 -30.55 11.62 -19.48
CA ALA A 192 -31.20 10.74 -18.52
C ALA A 192 -32.42 10.04 -19.14
N LYS A 193 -33.24 10.75 -19.92
CA LYS A 193 -34.39 10.14 -20.61
C LYS A 193 -33.95 9.03 -21.59
N ARG A 194 -32.95 9.29 -22.44
CA ARG A 194 -32.41 8.26 -23.35
C ARG A 194 -31.85 7.06 -22.61
N LEU A 195 -31.11 7.31 -21.53
CA LEU A 195 -30.55 6.26 -20.69
C LEU A 195 -31.65 5.37 -20.09
N LEU A 196 -32.71 5.98 -19.56
CA LEU A 196 -33.84 5.26 -18.98
C LEU A 196 -34.55 4.38 -20.03
N SER A 197 -34.72 4.88 -21.26
CA SER A 197 -35.29 4.08 -22.36
C SER A 197 -34.46 2.84 -22.69
N GLU A 198 -33.13 2.96 -22.77
CA GLU A 198 -32.24 1.82 -23.06
C GLU A 198 -32.14 0.83 -21.90
N VAL A 199 -32.28 1.33 -20.68
CA VAL A 199 -32.28 0.52 -19.47
C VAL A 199 -33.57 -0.31 -19.35
N GLU A 200 -34.73 0.19 -19.82
CA GLU A 200 -36.00 -0.55 -19.81
C GLU A 200 -35.94 -1.82 -20.66
N ILE A 201 -35.26 -1.75 -21.82
CA ILE A 201 -35.12 -2.87 -22.77
C ILE A 201 -33.90 -3.77 -22.48
N SER A 202 -33.22 -3.56 -21.35
CA SER A 202 -32.05 -4.34 -20.98
C SER A 202 -32.42 -5.81 -20.71
N PRO A 203 -31.59 -6.79 -21.15
CA PRO A 203 -31.77 -8.21 -20.80
C PRO A 203 -31.69 -8.48 -19.29
N ASN A 204 -31.02 -7.61 -18.53
CA ASN A 204 -31.05 -7.68 -17.07
C ASN A 204 -32.38 -7.10 -16.55
N ILE A 205 -33.26 -7.99 -16.09
CA ILE A 205 -34.61 -7.71 -15.62
C ILE A 205 -34.70 -6.68 -14.48
N HIS A 206 -33.62 -6.50 -13.71
CA HIS A 206 -33.60 -5.54 -12.60
C HIS A 206 -32.95 -4.21 -12.97
N LEU A 207 -32.24 -4.11 -14.11
CA LEU A 207 -31.55 -2.87 -14.48
C LEU A 207 -32.52 -1.69 -14.56
N LYS A 208 -33.72 -1.96 -15.07
CA LYS A 208 -34.83 -1.00 -15.18
C LYS A 208 -35.36 -0.46 -13.87
N TYR A 209 -35.05 -1.08 -12.74
CA TYR A 209 -35.40 -0.58 -11.43
C TYR A 209 -34.18 0.03 -10.72
N ILE A 210 -33.00 -0.58 -10.90
CA ILE A 210 -31.76 -0.17 -10.25
C ILE A 210 -31.33 1.24 -10.69
N ILE A 211 -31.34 1.53 -11.99
CA ILE A 211 -30.87 2.84 -12.49
C ILE A 211 -31.82 3.98 -12.11
N PRO A 212 -33.15 3.89 -12.28
CA PRO A 212 -34.06 4.92 -11.77
C PRO A 212 -33.91 5.14 -10.27
N MET A 213 -33.80 4.07 -9.47
CA MET A 213 -33.63 4.21 -8.02
C MET A 213 -32.34 4.96 -7.66
N LEU A 214 -31.23 4.71 -8.38
CA LEU A 214 -29.98 5.45 -8.22
C LEU A 214 -30.15 6.94 -8.55
N LEU A 215 -30.86 7.26 -9.64
CA LEU A 215 -31.14 8.64 -10.06
C LEU A 215 -32.06 9.38 -9.09
N LEU A 216 -33.09 8.71 -8.57
CA LEU A 216 -34.08 9.30 -7.65
C LEU A 216 -33.52 9.56 -6.26
N THR A 217 -32.64 8.69 -5.77
CA THR A 217 -32.18 8.72 -4.37
C THR A 217 -30.79 9.32 -4.19
N GLY A 218 -29.96 9.31 -5.25
CA GLY A 218 -28.53 9.62 -5.12
C GLY A 218 -27.79 8.69 -4.15
N ALA A 219 -28.35 7.51 -3.85
CA ALA A 219 -27.70 6.51 -2.99
C ALA A 219 -26.51 5.87 -3.72
N ARG A 220 -25.55 5.36 -2.95
CA ARG A 220 -24.40 4.67 -3.56
C ARG A 220 -24.87 3.37 -4.20
N LYS A 221 -24.23 2.97 -5.30
CA LYS A 221 -24.50 1.71 -6.01
C LYS A 221 -24.67 0.51 -5.07
N ARG A 222 -23.75 0.32 -4.11
CA ARG A 222 -23.85 -0.80 -3.15
C ARG A 222 -25.04 -0.68 -2.21
N GLU A 223 -25.38 0.52 -1.76
CA GLU A 223 -26.55 0.77 -0.89
C GLU A 223 -27.84 0.33 -1.61
N VAL A 224 -27.98 0.66 -2.90
CA VAL A 224 -29.13 0.22 -3.72
C VAL A 224 -29.12 -1.29 -3.99
N LEU A 225 -27.97 -1.86 -4.38
CA LEU A 225 -27.88 -3.28 -4.74
C LEU A 225 -28.07 -4.22 -3.53
N ASP A 226 -27.69 -3.77 -2.34
CA ASP A 226 -27.83 -4.54 -1.09
C ASP A 226 -29.15 -4.27 -0.36
N ALA A 227 -29.99 -3.37 -0.87
CA ALA A 227 -31.25 -3.01 -0.24
C ALA A 227 -32.18 -4.23 -0.09
N THR A 228 -32.81 -4.33 1.07
CA THR A 228 -33.79 -5.35 1.41
C THR A 228 -35.16 -4.73 1.60
N TRP A 229 -36.22 -5.53 1.43
CA TRP A 229 -37.59 -5.02 1.64
C TRP A 229 -37.83 -4.50 3.05
N SER A 230 -37.14 -5.06 4.06
CA SER A 230 -37.22 -4.61 5.45
C SER A 230 -36.56 -3.24 5.70
N ASP A 231 -35.77 -2.74 4.76
CA ASP A 231 -35.14 -1.42 4.89
C ASP A 231 -36.12 -0.27 4.62
N PHE A 232 -37.26 -0.56 3.98
CA PHE A 232 -38.25 0.43 3.58
C PHE A 232 -39.44 0.44 4.54
N ASP A 233 -39.57 1.53 5.26
CA ASP A 233 -40.75 1.87 6.04
C ASP A 233 -41.66 2.77 5.19
N THR A 234 -42.60 2.15 4.49
CA THR A 234 -43.56 2.85 3.63
C THR A 234 -44.64 3.59 4.42
N LEU A 235 -44.81 3.31 5.73
CA LEU A 235 -45.74 4.04 6.58
C LEU A 235 -45.17 5.41 6.93
N ASN A 236 -43.88 5.46 7.26
CA ASN A 236 -43.18 6.70 7.59
C ASN A 236 -42.47 7.34 6.38
N ASN A 237 -42.54 6.72 5.19
CA ASN A 237 -41.83 7.12 3.98
C ASN A 237 -40.31 7.23 4.18
N LEU A 238 -39.69 6.22 4.81
CA LEU A 238 -38.27 6.20 5.11
C LEU A 238 -37.59 4.94 4.55
N TRP A 239 -36.48 5.13 3.86
CA TRP A 239 -35.54 4.07 3.51
C TRP A 239 -34.32 4.15 4.44
N THR A 240 -34.16 3.14 5.28
CA THR A 240 -33.05 3.04 6.22
C THR A 240 -31.93 2.20 5.62
N ILE A 241 -30.83 2.85 5.24
CA ILE A 241 -29.64 2.15 4.78
C ILE A 241 -28.88 1.63 6.00
N PRO A 242 -28.71 0.30 6.14
CA PRO A 242 -28.02 -0.30 7.27
C PRO A 242 -26.55 0.13 7.33
N ILE A 243 -25.94 -0.03 8.50
CA ILE A 243 -24.60 0.49 8.82
C ILE A 243 -23.59 0.16 7.73
N THR A 244 -23.12 1.19 7.03
CA THR A 244 -22.12 1.08 5.97
C THR A 244 -20.70 1.07 6.55
N LYS A 245 -19.68 0.96 5.68
CA LYS A 245 -18.24 0.93 6.01
C LYS A 245 -17.78 2.01 7.01
N ASN A 246 -18.51 3.14 7.12
CA ASN A 246 -18.18 4.29 7.98
C ASN A 246 -18.98 4.35 9.30
N GLY A 247 -19.71 3.28 9.67
CA GLY A 247 -20.32 3.15 11.00
C GLY A 247 -21.58 4.00 11.24
N LYS A 248 -22.05 4.78 10.26
CA LYS A 248 -23.26 5.60 10.40
C LYS A 248 -24.42 5.01 9.61
N LYS A 249 -25.58 4.88 10.26
CA LYS A 249 -26.86 4.65 9.59
C LYS A 249 -27.21 5.89 8.77
N ARG A 250 -27.73 5.69 7.56
CA ARG A 250 -28.20 6.77 6.69
C ARG A 250 -29.67 6.53 6.42
N ILE A 251 -30.48 7.55 6.62
CA ILE A 251 -31.92 7.50 6.34
C ILE A 251 -32.17 8.40 5.15
N LEU A 252 -32.90 7.90 4.16
CA LEU A 252 -33.34 8.63 2.98
C LEU A 252 -34.86 8.69 2.95
N PRO A 253 -35.46 9.82 2.54
CA PRO A 253 -36.91 9.90 2.35
C PRO A 253 -37.33 9.06 1.13
N ILE A 254 -38.47 8.39 1.25
CA ILE A 254 -39.17 7.76 0.12
C ILE A 254 -40.02 8.85 -0.55
N THR A 255 -39.59 9.31 -1.72
CA THR A 255 -40.37 10.26 -2.53
C THR A 255 -41.50 9.53 -3.26
N PRO A 256 -42.57 10.22 -3.70
CA PRO A 256 -43.65 9.58 -4.44
C PRO A 256 -43.18 8.78 -5.67
N PRO A 257 -42.25 9.29 -6.52
CA PRO A 257 -41.73 8.51 -7.63
C PRO A 257 -40.93 7.27 -7.21
N LEU A 258 -40.29 7.29 -6.04
CA LEU A 258 -39.61 6.11 -5.51
C LEU A 258 -40.62 5.09 -5.00
N LEU A 259 -41.70 5.53 -4.35
CA LEU A 259 -42.77 4.64 -3.88
C LEU A 259 -43.43 3.93 -5.07
N GLU A 260 -43.81 4.67 -6.11
CA GLU A 260 -44.36 4.12 -7.36
C GLU A 260 -43.40 3.08 -7.97
N LEU A 261 -42.09 3.40 -8.03
CA LEU A 261 -41.09 2.45 -8.51
C LEU A 261 -41.04 1.18 -7.66
N LEU A 262 -41.05 1.30 -6.33
CA LEU A 262 -40.98 0.16 -5.40
C LEU A 262 -42.18 -0.79 -5.57
N GLU A 263 -43.37 -0.26 -5.83
CA GLU A 263 -44.59 -1.05 -6.06
C GLU A 263 -44.52 -1.89 -7.34
N THR A 264 -43.78 -1.43 -8.36
CA THR A 264 -43.58 -2.19 -9.61
C THR A 264 -42.59 -3.33 -9.50
N ILE A 265 -41.75 -3.36 -8.45
CA ILE A 265 -40.68 -4.37 -8.31
C ILE A 265 -41.27 -5.68 -7.76
N PRO A 266 -41.10 -6.83 -8.45
CA PRO A 266 -41.58 -8.11 -7.95
C PRO A 266 -40.90 -8.56 -6.64
N LYS A 267 -41.69 -8.88 -5.61
CA LYS A 267 -41.21 -9.37 -4.30
C LYS A 267 -40.85 -10.86 -4.33
N GLN A 268 -39.73 -11.20 -4.98
CA GLN A 268 -39.29 -12.59 -5.18
C GLN A 268 -38.24 -13.08 -4.18
N SER A 269 -37.65 -12.18 -3.37
CA SER A 269 -36.58 -12.52 -2.43
C SER A 269 -36.53 -11.53 -1.26
N LYS A 270 -35.67 -11.79 -0.27
CA LYS A 270 -35.35 -10.82 0.81
C LYS A 270 -34.77 -9.51 0.27
N TYR A 271 -33.95 -9.59 -0.78
CA TYR A 271 -33.34 -8.44 -1.43
C TYR A 271 -34.29 -7.84 -2.45
N LEU A 272 -34.18 -6.52 -2.64
CA LEU A 272 -34.91 -5.79 -3.67
C LEU A 272 -34.48 -6.26 -5.08
N PHE A 273 -33.17 -6.50 -5.25
CA PHE A 273 -32.57 -6.96 -6.51
C PHE A 273 -31.71 -8.20 -6.31
N ALA A 274 -32.31 -9.38 -6.42
CA ALA A 274 -31.58 -10.65 -6.36
C ALA A 274 -31.24 -11.17 -7.76
N SER A 275 -30.04 -11.74 -7.91
CA SER A 275 -29.72 -12.52 -9.11
C SER A 275 -30.58 -13.78 -9.15
N PRO A 276 -31.26 -14.09 -10.29
CA PRO A 276 -32.06 -15.30 -10.43
C PRO A 276 -31.27 -16.60 -10.16
N LYS A 277 -29.96 -16.59 -10.46
CA LYS A 277 -29.09 -17.75 -10.29
C LYS A 277 -28.63 -17.95 -8.85
N THR A 278 -28.17 -16.89 -8.19
CA THR A 278 -27.52 -16.99 -6.88
C THR A 278 -28.46 -16.67 -5.72
N LYS A 279 -29.64 -16.09 -6.00
CA LYS A 279 -30.60 -15.56 -5.01
C LYS A 279 -29.99 -14.54 -4.04
N LYS A 280 -28.81 -14.00 -4.38
CA LYS A 280 -28.03 -13.00 -3.64
C LYS A 280 -28.06 -11.67 -4.39
N PRO A 281 -27.80 -10.53 -3.72
CA PRO A 281 -27.73 -9.24 -4.37
C PRO A 281 -26.65 -9.22 -5.46
N TYR A 282 -26.86 -8.42 -6.49
CA TYR A 282 -25.86 -8.24 -7.54
C TYR A 282 -24.58 -7.63 -6.96
N VAL A 283 -23.42 -8.21 -7.28
CA VAL A 283 -22.11 -7.60 -6.93
C VAL A 283 -21.79 -6.46 -7.89
N SER A 284 -21.99 -6.70 -9.17
CA SER A 284 -21.78 -5.75 -10.25
C SER A 284 -22.91 -5.84 -11.27
N ILE A 285 -23.29 -4.68 -11.81
CA ILE A 285 -24.19 -4.53 -12.95
C ILE A 285 -23.45 -3.94 -14.16
N PHE A 286 -22.10 -3.90 -14.12
CA PHE A 286 -21.30 -3.14 -15.07
C PHE A 286 -21.57 -3.53 -16.52
N ASN A 287 -21.66 -4.83 -16.84
CA ASN A 287 -21.87 -5.25 -18.22
C ASN A 287 -23.23 -4.77 -18.76
N SER A 288 -24.31 -4.98 -18.01
CA SER A 288 -25.65 -4.53 -18.41
C SER A 288 -25.76 -2.99 -18.45
N TRP A 289 -25.15 -2.32 -17.47
CA TRP A 289 -25.03 -0.86 -17.43
C TRP A 289 -24.25 -0.31 -18.63
N ASN A 290 -23.09 -0.90 -18.92
CA ASN A 290 -22.19 -0.48 -19.98
C ASN A 290 -22.86 -0.61 -21.36
N THR A 291 -23.58 -1.71 -21.59
CA THR A 291 -24.37 -1.87 -22.82
C THR A 291 -25.44 -0.79 -22.94
N ALA A 292 -26.22 -0.54 -21.88
CA ALA A 292 -27.30 0.44 -21.92
C ALA A 292 -26.78 1.88 -22.14
N ARG A 293 -25.72 2.29 -21.43
CA ARG A 293 -25.14 3.63 -21.61
C ARG A 293 -24.54 3.83 -23.00
N ILE A 294 -23.91 2.81 -23.59
CA ILE A 294 -23.33 2.90 -24.93
C ILE A 294 -24.46 3.05 -25.96
N LYS A 295 -25.53 2.27 -25.85
CA LYS A 295 -26.71 2.41 -26.72
C LYS A 295 -27.41 3.76 -26.55
N ALA A 296 -27.40 4.33 -25.35
CA ALA A 296 -27.94 5.66 -25.08
C ALA A 296 -27.04 6.82 -25.61
N ASN A 297 -25.93 6.48 -26.28
CA ASN A 297 -24.89 7.39 -26.75
C ASN A 297 -24.23 8.17 -25.60
N LEU A 298 -23.89 7.45 -24.52
CA LEU A 298 -23.25 7.95 -23.30
C LEU A 298 -21.99 7.12 -22.93
N PRO A 299 -20.98 7.03 -23.82
CA PRO A 299 -19.80 6.19 -23.59
C PRO A 299 -18.89 6.70 -22.46
N GLU A 300 -19.05 7.95 -22.05
CA GLU A 300 -18.23 8.58 -21.01
C GLU A 300 -18.82 8.50 -19.60
N VAL A 301 -20.12 8.16 -19.48
CA VAL A 301 -20.91 8.17 -18.23
C VAL A 301 -20.74 6.88 -17.42
#